data_AF-A0A2S1LTG1-F1
#
_entry.id   AF-A0A2S1LTG1-F1
#
_cell.length_a   1.000
_cell.length_b   1.000
_cell.length_c   1.000
_cell.angle_alpha   90.00
_cell.angle_beta   90.00
_cell.angle_gamma   90.00
#
_symmetry.space_group_name_H-M   'P 1'
#
loop_
_entity.id
_entity.type
_entity.pdbx_description
1 polymer ?
#
loop_
_entity_poly.entity_id
_entity_poly.type
_entity_poly.pdbx_seq_one_letter_code
_entity_poly.pdbx_strand_id
1 'polypeptide(L)'
;MRIETVKFEIDATACHHIADPVQSPYKKVLVVPIITTPDAAIYSKAKIEKAQQRYAIIKPLLGDRGNLSAIKKIALKRGISIATLYRWLKIYDTYGTAIALLGKVRTGGKGTSRLTPEQDSVIDAVISKIVPQDTKIIIKKIIERIQSEFAIQNITPPHPNTIRNRINAFYKNRLQESQKIIGT
;
A
#
# COMPACT_ATOMS: atom_id res chain seq x y z
N MET A 1 36.65 -66.83 -29.53
CA MET A 1 35.79 -65.67 -29.82
C MET A 1 34.82 -65.54 -28.65
N ARG A 2 34.56 -64.31 -28.21
CA ARG A 2 33.76 -63.86 -27.05
C ARG A 2 34.49 -63.89 -25.71
N ILE A 3 34.85 -62.66 -25.33
CA ILE A 3 35.61 -62.23 -24.17
C ILE A 3 34.55 -61.92 -23.10
N GLU A 4 34.71 -62.51 -21.92
CA GLU A 4 33.88 -62.25 -20.75
C GLU A 4 34.13 -60.82 -20.27
N THR A 5 33.11 -59.98 -20.37
CA THR A 5 33.19 -58.59 -19.92
C THR A 5 33.00 -58.53 -18.41
N VAL A 6 34.11 -58.22 -17.72
CA VAL A 6 34.17 -57.70 -16.36
C VAL A 6 33.20 -56.53 -16.25
N LYS A 7 32.17 -56.66 -15.41
CA LYS A 7 31.28 -55.54 -15.07
C LYS A 7 32.03 -54.61 -14.12
N PHE A 8 32.43 -53.46 -14.66
CA PHE A 8 32.98 -52.34 -13.91
C PHE A 8 31.84 -51.70 -13.12
N GLU A 9 31.97 -51.67 -11.80
CA GLU A 9 31.15 -50.85 -10.91
C GLU A 9 31.33 -49.38 -11.28
N ILE A 10 30.22 -48.71 -11.55
CA ILE A 10 30.14 -47.26 -11.60
C ILE A 10 29.09 -46.89 -10.57
N ASP A 11 29.54 -46.42 -9.39
CA ASP A 11 28.70 -45.80 -8.38
C ASP A 11 28.11 -44.50 -8.95
N ALA A 12 26.96 -44.64 -9.62
CA ALA A 12 26.10 -43.52 -9.96
C ALA A 12 25.12 -43.33 -8.80
N THR A 13 25.48 -42.41 -7.91
CA THR A 13 24.60 -41.83 -6.89
C THR A 13 23.28 -41.42 -7.57
N ALA A 14 22.27 -42.28 -7.44
CA ALA A 14 20.94 -42.00 -7.93
C ALA A 14 20.36 -40.87 -7.08
N CYS A 15 20.27 -39.68 -7.66
CA CYS A 15 19.39 -38.61 -7.20
C CYS A 15 17.93 -39.07 -7.29
N HIS A 16 17.53 -40.01 -6.45
CA HIS A 16 16.17 -40.10 -5.97
C HIS A 16 15.99 -38.91 -5.03
N HIS A 17 15.69 -37.75 -5.61
CA HIS A 17 15.00 -36.71 -4.87
C HIS A 17 13.62 -37.27 -4.56
N ILE A 18 13.55 -38.04 -3.47
CA ILE A 18 12.33 -38.21 -2.70
C ILE A 18 11.85 -36.79 -2.48
N ALA A 19 10.79 -36.38 -3.15
CA ALA A 19 10.14 -35.12 -2.85
C ALA A 19 9.75 -35.21 -1.37
N ASP A 20 10.52 -34.55 -0.52
CA ASP A 20 10.29 -34.49 0.90
C ASP A 20 8.82 -34.07 1.12
N PRO A 21 8.10 -34.72 2.05
CA PRO A 21 6.78 -34.24 2.43
C PRO A 21 6.95 -32.80 2.91
N VAL A 22 6.41 -31.83 2.15
CA VAL A 22 6.39 -30.42 2.56
C VAL A 22 5.53 -30.34 3.82
N GLN A 23 6.18 -30.50 4.96
CA GLN A 23 5.62 -30.31 6.28
C GLN A 23 5.10 -28.88 6.31
N SER A 24 3.78 -28.71 6.25
CA SER A 24 3.14 -27.40 6.40
C SER A 24 3.65 -26.78 7.71
N PRO A 25 4.35 -25.63 7.68
CA PRO A 25 5.10 -25.14 8.84
C PRO A 25 4.21 -24.57 9.96
N TYR A 26 2.89 -24.79 9.92
CA TYR A 26 1.94 -24.15 10.82
C TYR A 26 1.09 -25.17 11.56
N LYS A 27 1.74 -26.02 12.37
CA LYS A 27 1.08 -26.77 13.45
C LYS A 27 1.56 -26.24 14.80
N LYS A 28 0.60 -25.60 15.50
CA LYS A 28 0.58 -25.13 16.91
C LYS A 28 1.58 -24.04 17.32
N VAL A 29 1.06 -22.82 17.47
CA VAL A 29 0.99 -22.19 18.80
C VAL A 29 -0.36 -21.48 18.94
N LEU A 30 -1.23 -21.99 19.81
CA LEU A 30 -2.36 -21.24 20.34
C LEU A 30 -1.80 -20.30 21.41
N VAL A 31 -1.30 -19.13 21.00
CA VAL A 31 -1.21 -17.99 21.90
C VAL A 31 -2.35 -17.06 21.51
N VAL A 32 -3.28 -16.85 22.43
CA VAL A 32 -4.13 -15.67 22.44
C VAL A 32 -3.33 -14.56 23.11
N PRO A 33 -2.86 -13.52 22.39
CA PRO A 33 -2.45 -12.30 23.06
C PRO A 33 -3.69 -11.46 23.30
N ILE A 34 -4.05 -11.41 24.58
CA ILE A 34 -4.91 -10.41 25.17
C ILE A 34 -4.46 -9.01 24.70
N ILE A 35 -5.47 -8.19 24.44
CA ILE A 35 -5.42 -6.84 23.90
C ILE A 35 -4.47 -5.96 24.73
N THR A 36 -3.33 -5.55 24.17
CA THR A 36 -2.62 -4.30 24.54
C THR A 36 -1.49 -4.04 23.55
N THR A 37 -1.75 -3.28 22.48
CA THR A 37 -0.69 -2.54 21.78
C THR A 37 -1.14 -1.08 21.55
N PRO A 38 -0.22 -0.11 21.67
CA PRO A 38 -0.52 1.33 21.58
C PRO A 38 -1.02 1.80 20.19
N ASP A 39 -1.01 0.94 19.18
CA ASP A 39 -1.30 1.31 17.78
C ASP A 39 -2.79 1.50 17.45
N ALA A 40 -3.71 0.98 18.27
CA ALA A 40 -5.15 1.14 18.01
C ALA A 40 -5.59 2.61 18.05
N ALA A 41 -4.96 3.41 18.90
CA ALA A 41 -5.26 4.83 19.08
C ALA A 41 -4.86 5.70 17.87
N ILE A 42 -3.97 5.21 17.00
CA ILE A 42 -3.45 5.95 15.82
C ILE A 42 -4.48 5.95 14.67
N TYR A 43 -5.40 4.97 14.64
CA TYR A 43 -6.32 4.78 13.52
C TYR A 43 -7.69 5.40 13.79
N SER A 44 -8.29 6.01 12.75
CA SER A 44 -9.65 6.52 12.84
C SER A 44 -10.67 5.40 13.07
N LYS A 45 -11.79 5.72 13.74
CA LYS A 45 -12.88 4.77 14.02
C LYS A 45 -13.34 3.99 12.78
N ALA A 46 -13.49 4.68 11.65
CA ALA A 46 -13.88 4.07 10.37
C ALA A 46 -12.86 3.05 9.83
N LYS A 47 -11.56 3.22 10.11
CA LYS A 47 -10.55 2.21 9.77
C LYS A 47 -10.72 1.00 10.68
N ILE A 48 -10.79 1.22 12.00
CA ILE A 48 -10.95 0.13 12.98
C ILE A 48 -12.17 -0.73 12.65
N GLU A 49 -13.30 -0.11 12.32
CA GLU A 49 -14.51 -0.80 11.91
C GLU A 49 -14.30 -1.68 10.67
N LYS A 50 -13.60 -1.18 9.64
CA LYS A 50 -13.24 -1.99 8.47
C LYS A 50 -12.36 -3.19 8.84
N ALA A 51 -11.44 -3.04 9.79
CA ALA A 51 -10.59 -4.12 10.27
C ALA A 51 -11.44 -5.22 10.94
N GLN A 52 -12.39 -4.82 11.78
CA GLN A 52 -13.34 -5.73 12.43
C GLN A 52 -14.25 -6.44 11.43
N GLN A 53 -14.76 -5.73 10.41
CA GLN A 53 -15.54 -6.33 9.33
C GLN A 53 -14.74 -7.41 8.58
N ARG A 54 -13.47 -7.14 8.25
CA ARG A 54 -12.57 -8.12 7.63
C ARG A 54 -12.34 -9.32 8.55
N TYR A 55 -12.12 -9.07 9.83
CA TYR A 55 -11.94 -10.12 10.82
C TYR A 55 -13.17 -11.03 10.91
N ALA A 56 -14.37 -10.46 10.96
CA ALA A 56 -15.62 -11.23 10.99
C ALA A 56 -15.80 -12.15 9.77
N ILE A 57 -15.28 -11.74 8.60
CA ILE A 57 -15.30 -12.55 7.37
C ILE A 57 -14.33 -13.73 7.46
N ILE A 58 -13.12 -13.53 7.98
CA ILE A 58 -12.11 -14.59 8.06
C ILE A 58 -12.25 -15.47 9.30
N LYS A 59 -12.91 -15.00 10.36
CA LYS A 59 -13.13 -15.73 11.61
C LYS A 59 -13.59 -17.20 11.41
N PRO A 60 -14.61 -17.50 10.59
CA PRO A 60 -15.01 -18.90 10.34
C PRO A 60 -13.95 -19.73 9.61
N LEU A 61 -13.05 -19.10 8.84
CA LEU A 61 -11.97 -19.76 8.12
C LEU A 61 -10.76 -20.05 9.02
N LEU A 62 -10.70 -19.49 10.23
CA LEU A 62 -9.57 -19.67 11.14
C LEU A 62 -9.51 -21.09 11.73
N GLY A 63 -10.67 -21.75 11.86
CA GLY A 63 -10.79 -23.13 12.36
C GLY A 63 -10.45 -24.18 11.30
N ASP A 64 -10.99 -24.03 10.08
CA ASP A 64 -10.82 -24.99 8.98
C ASP A 64 -9.78 -24.51 7.97
N ARG A 65 -8.54 -24.37 8.44
CA ARG A 65 -7.41 -23.87 7.63
C ARG A 65 -7.17 -24.80 6.44
N GLY A 66 -7.26 -24.26 5.22
CA GLY A 66 -7.01 -24.99 3.98
C GLY A 66 -8.25 -25.54 3.27
N ASN A 67 -9.45 -25.38 3.83
CA ASN A 67 -10.68 -25.80 3.14
C ASN A 67 -11.04 -24.84 1.99
N LEU A 68 -10.61 -25.21 0.78
CA LEU A 68 -10.89 -24.46 -0.45
C LEU A 68 -12.39 -24.25 -0.70
N SER A 69 -13.24 -25.22 -0.35
CA SER A 69 -14.69 -25.12 -0.54
C SER A 69 -15.30 -24.04 0.37
N ALA A 70 -14.87 -23.99 1.64
CA ALA A 70 -15.30 -22.96 2.58
C ALA A 70 -14.88 -21.56 2.12
N ILE A 71 -13.64 -21.41 1.64
CA ILE A 71 -13.12 -20.13 1.12
C ILE A 71 -13.90 -19.69 -0.13
N LYS A 72 -14.15 -20.61 -1.08
CA LYS A 72 -14.94 -20.32 -2.29
C LYS A 72 -16.37 -19.88 -1.96
N LYS A 73 -17.04 -20.53 -1.00
CA LYS A 73 -18.38 -20.15 -0.55
C LYS A 73 -18.42 -18.73 0.02
N ILE A 74 -17.46 -18.38 0.87
CA ILE A 74 -17.39 -17.04 1.47
C ILE A 74 -17.02 -15.99 0.42
N ALA A 75 -16.08 -16.29 -0.47
CA ALA A 75 -15.70 -15.45 -1.59
C ALA A 75 -16.92 -15.08 -2.45
N LEU A 76 -17.72 -16.08 -2.84
CA LEU A 76 -18.92 -15.88 -3.63
C LEU A 76 -20.01 -15.12 -2.86
N LYS A 77 -20.27 -15.49 -1.60
CA LYS A 77 -21.29 -14.85 -0.76
C LYS A 77 -21.00 -13.37 -0.48
N ARG A 78 -19.72 -12.99 -0.37
CA ARG A 78 -19.30 -11.62 -0.02
C ARG A 78 -18.80 -10.81 -1.23
N GLY A 79 -18.71 -11.41 -2.43
CA GLY A 79 -18.14 -10.77 -3.61
C GLY A 79 -16.66 -10.44 -3.48
N ILE A 80 -15.89 -11.23 -2.73
CA ILE A 80 -14.47 -10.99 -2.45
C ILE A 80 -13.65 -12.05 -3.19
N SER A 81 -12.52 -11.66 -3.80
CA SER A 81 -11.65 -12.63 -4.45
C SER A 81 -11.03 -13.61 -3.46
N ILE A 82 -10.84 -14.86 -3.88
CA ILE A 82 -10.17 -15.90 -3.10
C ILE A 82 -8.76 -15.45 -2.67
N ALA A 83 -8.04 -14.77 -3.58
CA ALA A 83 -6.71 -14.23 -3.31
C ALA A 83 -6.72 -13.18 -2.18
N THR A 84 -7.75 -12.35 -2.09
CA THR A 84 -7.92 -11.38 -1.01
C THR A 84 -8.12 -12.07 0.34
N LEU A 85 -8.93 -13.12 0.39
CA LEU A 85 -9.14 -13.90 1.61
C LEU A 85 -7.83 -14.57 2.07
N TYR A 86 -7.09 -15.19 1.15
CA TYR A 86 -5.76 -15.73 1.46
C TYR A 86 -4.79 -14.68 1.97
N ARG A 87 -4.79 -13.48 1.38
CA ARG A 87 -3.95 -12.38 1.83
C ARG A 87 -4.31 -11.96 3.26
N TRP A 88 -5.60 -11.90 3.60
CA TRP A 88 -6.05 -11.57 4.96
C TRP A 88 -5.70 -12.67 5.97
N LEU A 89 -5.88 -13.94 5.60
CA LEU A 89 -5.47 -15.07 6.44
C LEU A 89 -3.96 -15.00 6.72
N LYS A 90 -3.14 -14.80 5.68
CA LYS A 90 -1.69 -14.65 5.82
C LYS A 90 -1.31 -13.50 6.74
N ILE A 91 -1.94 -12.33 6.59
CA ILE A 91 -1.71 -11.16 7.46
C ILE A 91 -2.09 -11.46 8.90
N TYR A 92 -3.22 -12.13 9.12
CA TYR A 92 -3.65 -12.50 10.46
C TYR A 92 -2.70 -13.53 11.09
N ASP A 93 -2.20 -14.49 10.31
CA ASP A 93 -1.26 -15.50 10.79
C ASP A 93 0.10 -14.90 11.17
N THR A 94 0.54 -13.83 10.49
CA THR A 94 1.79 -13.15 10.82
C THR A 94 1.69 -12.24 12.04
N TYR A 95 0.56 -11.57 12.24
CA TYR A 95 0.43 -10.51 13.26
C TYR A 95 -0.51 -10.84 14.42
N GLY A 96 -1.37 -11.85 14.28
CA GLY A 96 -2.30 -12.31 15.32
C GLY A 96 -3.41 -11.31 15.72
N THR A 97 -3.53 -10.17 15.05
CA THR A 97 -4.44 -9.07 15.46
C THR A 97 -5.42 -8.69 14.35
N ALA A 98 -6.65 -8.31 14.76
CA ALA A 98 -7.64 -7.80 13.83
C ALA A 98 -7.20 -6.48 13.16
N ILE A 99 -6.42 -5.64 13.87
CA ILE A 99 -5.90 -4.36 13.36
C ILE A 99 -4.98 -4.57 12.16
N ALA A 100 -4.18 -5.65 12.15
CA ALA A 100 -3.29 -5.97 11.02
C ALA A 100 -4.06 -6.12 9.69
N LEU A 101 -5.33 -6.53 9.73
CA LEU A 101 -6.18 -6.66 8.55
C LEU A 101 -6.47 -5.32 7.86
N LEU A 102 -6.14 -4.18 8.45
CA LEU A 102 -6.11 -2.89 7.77
C LEU A 102 -5.17 -2.91 6.56
N GLY A 103 -4.07 -3.67 6.66
CA GLY A 103 -2.99 -3.71 5.69
C GLY A 103 -2.08 -2.48 5.76
N LYS A 104 -1.06 -2.46 4.90
CA LYS A 104 -0.10 -1.35 4.83
C LYS A 104 -0.81 -0.05 4.44
N VAL A 105 -0.48 1.03 5.17
CA VAL A 105 -0.88 2.38 4.78
C VAL A 105 -0.33 2.67 3.39
N ARG A 106 -1.20 3.06 2.45
CA ARG A 106 -0.77 3.41 1.10
C ARG A 106 -0.03 4.75 1.17
N THR A 107 1.28 4.71 1.01
CA THR A 107 2.09 5.92 0.81
C THR A 107 1.97 6.32 -0.66
N GLY A 108 1.23 7.39 -0.94
CA GLY A 108 0.94 7.82 -2.31
C GLY A 108 -0.53 7.64 -2.68
N GLY A 109 -1.26 8.76 -2.61
CA GLY A 109 -2.63 8.92 -3.08
C GLY A 109 -2.93 10.40 -3.31
N LYS A 110 -4.16 10.70 -3.72
CA LYS A 110 -4.63 12.09 -3.88
C LYS A 110 -4.46 12.83 -2.55
N GLY A 111 -3.69 13.92 -2.54
CA GLY A 111 -3.46 14.77 -1.36
C GLY A 111 -2.15 14.53 -0.62
N THR A 112 -1.41 13.45 -0.88
CA THR A 112 -0.06 13.24 -0.33
C THR A 112 0.98 13.57 -1.39
N SER A 113 1.81 14.57 -1.14
CA SER A 113 2.91 14.96 -2.01
C SER A 113 4.00 13.89 -2.06
N ARG A 114 4.68 13.79 -3.22
CA ARG A 114 5.95 13.05 -3.34
C ARG A 114 7.17 13.97 -3.23
N LEU A 115 6.94 15.29 -3.15
CA LEU A 115 7.99 16.27 -2.95
C LEU A 115 8.40 16.28 -1.47
N THR A 116 9.61 16.78 -1.22
CA THR A 116 10.05 17.01 0.15
C THR A 116 9.23 18.14 0.79
N PRO A 117 9.08 18.17 2.12
CA PRO A 117 8.39 19.27 2.80
C PRO A 117 8.96 20.65 2.46
N GLU A 118 10.28 20.74 2.27
CA GLU A 118 10.96 21.96 1.84
C GLU A 118 10.51 22.40 0.45
N GLN A 119 10.47 21.48 -0.52
CA GLN A 119 10.01 21.77 -1.87
C GLN A 119 8.55 22.23 -1.91
N ASP A 120 7.68 21.57 -1.16
CA ASP A 120 6.27 21.97 -1.07
C ASP A 120 6.13 23.36 -0.44
N SER A 121 6.87 23.63 0.63
CA SER A 121 6.86 24.94 1.32
C SER A 121 7.24 26.09 0.38
N VAL A 122 8.31 25.94 -0.41
CA VAL A 122 8.74 26.95 -1.38
C VAL A 122 7.66 27.18 -2.45
N ILE A 123 7.10 26.11 -3.01
CA ILE A 123 6.04 26.23 -4.04
C ILE A 123 4.81 26.94 -3.47
N ASP A 124 4.33 26.50 -2.31
CA ASP A 124 3.12 27.04 -1.70
C ASP A 124 3.31 28.51 -1.27
N ALA A 125 4.49 28.88 -0.76
CA ALA A 125 4.83 30.26 -0.42
C ALA A 125 4.83 31.18 -1.65
N VAL A 126 5.34 30.72 -2.79
CA VAL A 126 5.37 31.52 -4.02
C VAL A 126 3.98 31.62 -4.65
N ILE A 127 3.23 30.52 -4.72
CA ILE A 127 1.86 30.50 -5.24
C ILE A 127 0.95 31.43 -4.43
N SER A 128 1.03 31.36 -3.10
CA SER A 128 0.21 32.19 -2.21
C SER A 128 0.56 33.69 -2.24
N LYS A 129 1.77 34.07 -2.64
CA LYS A 129 2.15 35.48 -2.84
C LYS A 129 1.69 36.02 -4.19
N ILE A 130 1.92 35.24 -5.25
CA ILE A 130 1.76 35.72 -6.63
C ILE A 130 0.31 35.65 -7.10
N VAL A 131 -0.37 34.53 -6.85
CA VAL A 131 -1.71 34.29 -7.43
C VAL A 131 -2.79 35.21 -6.84
N PRO A 132 -2.77 35.58 -5.54
CA PRO A 132 -3.77 36.51 -5.01
C PRO A 132 -3.62 37.96 -5.49
N GLN A 133 -2.42 38.40 -5.87
CA GLN A 133 -2.16 39.81 -6.15
C GLN A 133 -2.50 40.23 -7.58
N ASP A 134 -2.44 39.32 -8.56
CA ASP A 134 -2.55 39.71 -9.97
C ASP A 134 -3.55 38.86 -10.76
N THR A 135 -4.48 39.56 -11.39
CA THR A 135 -5.29 39.08 -12.50
C THR A 135 -4.41 38.51 -13.63
N LYS A 136 -4.78 37.32 -14.15
CA LYS A 136 -4.21 36.64 -15.34
C LYS A 136 -2.67 36.71 -15.49
N ILE A 137 -1.93 36.16 -14.53
CA ILE A 137 -0.51 35.83 -14.76
C ILE A 137 -0.39 34.56 -15.60
N ILE A 138 0.51 34.61 -16.59
CA ILE A 138 0.88 33.45 -17.42
C ILE A 138 1.59 32.40 -16.54
N ILE A 139 1.08 31.16 -16.51
CA ILE A 139 1.62 30.04 -15.71
C ILE A 139 3.13 29.87 -15.89
N LYS A 140 3.66 30.07 -17.11
CA LYS A 140 5.09 29.99 -17.41
C LYS A 140 5.93 30.93 -16.53
N LYS A 141 5.49 32.19 -16.34
CA LYS A 141 6.19 33.17 -15.49
C LYS A 141 6.22 32.75 -14.02
N ILE A 142 5.13 32.13 -13.55
CA ILE A 142 5.07 31.59 -12.18
C ILE A 142 6.07 30.44 -12.01
N ILE A 143 6.15 29.54 -13.00
CA ILE A 143 7.12 28.43 -12.98
C ILE A 143 8.55 28.96 -12.95
N GLU A 144 8.88 29.92 -13.83
CA GLU A 144 10.21 30.55 -13.88
C GLU A 144 10.56 31.19 -12.53
N ARG A 145 9.61 31.93 -11.94
CA ARG A 145 9.82 32.54 -10.62
C ARG A 145 10.07 31.49 -9.53
N ILE A 146 9.27 30.43 -9.50
CA ILE A 146 9.46 29.32 -8.55
C ILE A 146 10.85 28.70 -8.73
N GLN A 147 11.28 28.45 -9.95
CA GLN A 147 12.62 27.91 -10.22
C GLN A 147 13.75 28.83 -9.75
N SER A 148 13.60 30.14 -9.91
CA SER A 148 14.57 31.11 -9.37
C SER A 148 14.64 31.06 -7.84
N GLU A 149 13.52 30.92 -7.15
CA GLU A 149 13.49 30.81 -5.68
C GLU A 149 14.18 29.52 -5.20
N PHE A 150 14.00 28.40 -5.91
CA PHE A 150 14.75 27.17 -5.65
C PHE A 150 16.26 27.35 -5.82
N ALA A 151 16.69 28.08 -6.85
CA ALA A 151 18.10 28.36 -7.09
C ALA A 151 18.71 29.24 -5.97
N ILE A 152 17.98 30.25 -5.50
CA ILE A 152 18.42 31.11 -4.39
C ILE A 152 18.59 30.30 -3.09
N GLN A 153 17.71 29.33 -2.85
CA GLN A 153 17.72 28.51 -1.64
C GLN A 153 18.65 27.29 -1.73
N ASN A 154 19.34 27.08 -2.86
CA ASN A 154 20.19 25.91 -3.12
C ASN A 154 19.47 24.56 -2.96
N ILE A 155 18.16 24.52 -3.21
CA ILE A 155 17.34 23.30 -3.15
C ILE A 155 17.11 22.77 -4.56
N THR A 156 17.11 21.46 -4.74
CA THR A 156 16.85 20.85 -6.05
C THR A 156 15.41 21.13 -6.51
N PRO A 157 15.22 21.80 -7.66
CA PRO A 157 13.88 22.14 -8.12
C PRO A 157 13.15 20.90 -8.62
N PRO A 158 11.84 20.77 -8.36
CA PRO A 158 11.03 19.73 -8.97
C PRO A 158 10.82 20.02 -10.46
N HIS A 159 10.41 18.98 -11.21
CA HIS A 159 10.13 19.11 -12.63
C HIS A 159 9.06 20.21 -12.91
N PRO A 160 9.20 21.04 -13.95
CA PRO A 160 8.26 22.13 -14.28
C PRO A 160 6.80 21.69 -14.35
N ASN A 161 6.55 20.47 -14.84
CA ASN A 161 5.20 19.92 -14.91
C ASN A 161 4.57 19.69 -13.53
N THR A 162 5.38 19.35 -12.53
CA THR A 162 4.91 19.22 -11.13
C THR A 162 4.44 20.57 -10.61
N ILE A 163 5.22 21.62 -10.87
CA ILE A 163 4.87 23.00 -10.50
C ILE A 163 3.59 23.44 -11.24
N ARG A 164 3.49 23.18 -12.55
CA ARG A 164 2.27 23.44 -13.33
C ARG A 164 1.04 22.75 -12.74
N ASN A 165 1.16 21.49 -12.36
CA ASN A 165 0.06 20.73 -11.75
C ASN A 165 -0.36 21.33 -10.40
N ARG A 166 0.59 21.83 -9.60
CA ARG A 166 0.31 22.54 -8.34
C ARG A 166 -0.47 23.83 -8.57
N ILE A 167 -0.03 24.65 -9.52
CA ILE A 167 -0.72 25.89 -9.90
C ILE A 167 -2.15 25.59 -10.37
N ASN A 168 -2.33 24.59 -11.23
CA ASN A 168 -3.66 24.19 -11.71
C ASN A 168 -4.56 23.68 -10.59
N ALA A 169 -4.01 22.91 -9.64
CA ALA A 169 -4.75 22.44 -8.48
C ALA A 169 -5.20 23.60 -7.58
N PHE A 170 -4.34 24.61 -7.38
CA PHE A 170 -4.67 25.83 -6.64
C PHE A 170 -5.85 26.56 -7.29
N TYR A 171 -5.80 26.82 -8.60
CA TYR A 171 -6.91 27.46 -9.32
C TYR A 171 -8.19 26.63 -9.27
N LYS A 172 -8.09 25.31 -9.42
CA LYS A 172 -9.24 24.41 -9.31
C LYS A 172 -9.92 24.51 -7.94
N ASN A 173 -9.14 24.49 -6.86
CA ASN A 173 -9.68 24.57 -5.50
C ASN A 173 -10.41 25.92 -5.29
N ARG A 174 -9.81 27.03 -5.75
CA ARG A 174 -10.42 28.35 -5.67
C ARG A 174 -11.75 28.45 -6.43
N LEU A 175 -11.86 27.83 -7.61
CA LEU A 175 -13.11 27.78 -8.37
C LEU A 175 -14.20 26.97 -7.66
N GLN A 176 -13.83 25.89 -6.98
CA GLN A 176 -14.76 25.09 -6.19
C GLN A 176 -15.25 25.86 -4.96
N GLU A 177 -14.37 26.60 -4.29
CA GLU A 177 -14.71 27.47 -3.15
C GLU A 177 -15.69 28.57 -3.57
N SER A 178 -15.47 29.24 -4.71
CA SER A 178 -16.38 30.26 -5.22
C SER A 178 -17.77 29.71 -5.58
N GLN A 179 -17.84 28.50 -6.16
CA GLN A 179 -19.12 27.86 -6.51
C GLN A 179 -19.92 27.45 -5.27
N LYS A 180 -19.24 27.09 -4.18
CA LYS A 180 -19.89 26.70 -2.92
C LYS A 180 -20.55 27.89 -2.19
N ILE A 181 -19.96 29.08 -2.31
CA ILE A 181 -20.49 30.31 -1.70
C ILE A 181 -21.79 30.77 -2.39
N ILE A 182 -21.93 30.55 -3.71
CA ILE A 182 -23.09 31.00 -4.49
C ILE A 182 -24.28 30.04 -4.37
N GLY A 183 -24.02 28.77 -4.04
CA GLY A 183 -25.05 27.73 -3.90
C GLY A 183 -25.54 27.47 -2.47
N THR A 184 -25.14 28.30 -1.51
CA THR A 184 -25.64 28.28 -0.11
C THR A 184 -26.51 29.51 0.09
#